data_AF-A0AAV8XEY6-F1
#
_entry.id   AF-A0AAV8XEY6-F1
#
_cell.length_a   1.000
_cell.length_b   1.000
_cell.length_c   1.000
_cell.angle_alpha   90.00
_cell.angle_beta   90.00
_cell.angle_gamma   90.00
#
_symmetry.space_group_name_H-M   'P 1'
#
loop_
_entity.id
_entity.type
_entity.pdbx_description
1 polymer ?
#
loop_
_entity_poly.entity_id
_entity_poly.type
_entity_poly.pdbx_seq_one_letter_code
_entity_poly.pdbx_strand_id
1 'polypeptide(L)'
;MGSLALKDLNEKHSLKPQTLPLTQDIILFKDYCYKIADEALENLKKNLKDLESFQKLSEATLVLTVLINRKKVGDVQYMKLRSYESVVNSNKEDCLNILTDAEKELTKHFKRVITVGKGSKPVPILFPKRVQEFVDMMLLVRKTTTVVPKENPFFICLGRKLD
;
A
#
# COMPACT_ATOMS: atom_id res chain seq x y z
N MET A 1 8.82 -12.72 -31.41
CA MET A 1 7.68 -13.64 -31.57
C MET A 1 7.98 -14.92 -30.79
N GLY A 2 7.73 -14.93 -29.48
CA GLY A 2 7.92 -16.14 -28.66
C GLY A 2 6.82 -17.15 -28.96
N SER A 3 7.20 -18.40 -29.21
CA SER A 3 6.33 -19.48 -29.67
C SER A 3 5.08 -19.63 -28.78
N LEU A 4 3.90 -19.72 -29.40
CA LEU A 4 2.62 -20.06 -28.76
C LEU A 4 2.75 -21.32 -27.88
N ALA A 5 3.62 -22.26 -28.27
CA ALA A 5 3.90 -23.46 -27.49
C ALA A 5 4.51 -23.16 -26.10
N LEU A 6 5.35 -22.13 -25.96
CA LEU A 6 5.90 -21.75 -24.66
C LEU A 6 4.84 -21.08 -23.78
N LYS A 7 3.92 -20.31 -24.39
CA LYS A 7 2.77 -19.74 -23.70
C LYS A 7 1.84 -20.85 -23.20
N ASP A 8 1.53 -21.82 -24.05
CA ASP A 8 0.70 -22.99 -23.70
C ASP A 8 1.34 -23.86 -22.62
N LEU A 9 2.66 -24.09 -22.69
CA LEU A 9 3.38 -24.82 -21.64
C LEU A 9 3.32 -24.06 -20.31
N ASN A 10 3.55 -22.75 -20.30
CA ASN A 10 3.46 -21.92 -19.10
C ASN A 10 2.03 -21.87 -18.54
N GLU A 11 1.01 -21.80 -19.40
CA GLU A 11 -0.40 -21.85 -18.99
C GLU A 11 -0.74 -23.21 -18.38
N LYS A 12 -0.33 -24.32 -19.01
CA LYS A 12 -0.51 -25.68 -18.46
C LYS A 12 0.22 -25.89 -17.14
N HIS A 13 1.44 -25.37 -16.99
CA HIS A 13 2.16 -25.38 -15.71
C HIS A 13 1.44 -24.53 -14.64
N SER A 14 0.75 -23.46 -15.05
CA SER A 14 -0.05 -22.60 -14.16
C SER A 14 -1.40 -23.20 -13.76
N LEU A 15 -1.87 -24.28 -14.39
CA LEU A 15 -3.10 -24.99 -14.02
C LEU A 15 -2.94 -25.91 -12.79
N LYS A 16 -1.72 -26.04 -12.25
CA LYS A 16 -1.52 -26.73 -10.98
C LYS A 16 -2.39 -26.07 -9.91
N PRO A 17 -3.12 -26.85 -9.09
CA PRO A 17 -3.98 -26.28 -8.05
C PRO A 17 -3.13 -25.39 -7.14
N GLN A 18 -3.42 -24.09 -7.17
CA GLN A 18 -2.73 -23.12 -6.34
C GLN A 18 -3.17 -23.35 -4.90
N THR A 19 -2.28 -23.87 -4.06
CA THR A 19 -2.52 -23.97 -2.62
C THR A 19 -2.67 -22.55 -2.06
N LEU A 20 -3.91 -22.16 -1.79
CA LEU A 20 -4.21 -20.89 -1.16
C LEU A 20 -3.86 -20.99 0.34
N PRO A 21 -3.28 -19.95 0.94
CA PRO A 21 -3.02 -19.93 2.37
C PRO A 21 -4.33 -19.99 3.15
N LEU A 22 -4.28 -20.59 4.34
CA LEU A 22 -5.44 -20.63 5.21
C LEU A 22 -5.77 -19.21 5.70
N THR A 23 -7.04 -18.94 5.93
CA THR A 23 -7.49 -17.63 6.47
C THR A 23 -6.81 -17.31 7.80
N GLN A 24 -6.56 -18.33 8.62
CA GLN A 24 -5.86 -18.19 9.91
C GLN A 24 -4.42 -17.68 9.72
N ASP A 25 -3.70 -18.20 8.73
CA ASP A 25 -2.32 -17.78 8.43
C ASP A 25 -2.29 -16.33 7.92
N ILE A 26 -3.27 -15.95 7.10
CA ILE A 26 -3.41 -14.57 6.61
C ILE A 26 -3.64 -13.60 7.77
N ILE A 27 -4.51 -13.96 8.72
CA ILE A 27 -4.80 -13.15 9.90
C ILE A 27 -3.56 -13.02 10.77
N LEU A 28 -2.87 -14.14 11.06
CA LEU A 28 -1.65 -14.16 11.85
C LEU A 28 -0.57 -13.26 11.23
N PHE A 29 -0.37 -13.36 9.91
CA PHE A 29 0.59 -12.52 9.19
C PHE A 29 0.21 -11.04 9.23
N LYS A 30 -1.08 -10.72 8.99
CA LYS A 30 -1.60 -9.35 9.07
C LYS A 30 -1.36 -8.74 10.45
N ASP A 31 -1.69 -9.48 11.51
CA ASP A 31 -1.55 -9.02 12.90
C ASP A 31 -0.08 -8.84 13.28
N TYR A 32 0.81 -9.73 12.81
CA TYR A 32 2.26 -9.56 12.95
C TYR A 32 2.78 -8.30 12.26
N CYS A 33 2.32 -8.00 11.03
CA CYS A 33 2.70 -6.78 10.33
C CYS A 33 2.20 -5.52 11.05
N TYR A 34 0.99 -5.56 11.64
CA TYR A 34 0.50 -4.45 12.47
C TYR A 34 1.40 -4.24 13.70
N LYS A 35 1.82 -5.31 14.38
CA LYS A 35 2.74 -5.23 15.51
C LYS A 35 4.06 -4.54 15.13
N ILE A 36 4.67 -4.93 14.01
CA ILE A 36 5.90 -4.29 13.51
C ILE A 36 5.66 -2.79 13.22
N ALA A 37 4.56 -2.47 12.55
CA ALA A 37 4.22 -1.09 12.22
C ALA A 37 4.01 -0.24 13.48
N ASP A 38 3.32 -0.77 14.49
CA ASP A 38 3.06 -0.09 15.75
C ASP A 38 4.35 0.15 16.55
N GLU A 39 5.24 -0.85 16.64
CA GLU A 39 6.56 -0.69 17.30
C GLU A 39 7.42 0.36 16.58
N ALA A 40 7.46 0.31 15.25
CA ALA A 40 8.19 1.27 14.43
C ALA A 40 7.62 2.70 14.55
N LEU A 41 6.29 2.83 14.60
CA LEU A 41 5.59 4.09 14.80
C LEU A 41 5.97 4.72 16.15
N GLU A 42 5.95 3.95 17.23
CA GLU A 42 6.32 4.44 18.57
C GLU A 42 7.80 4.85 18.66
N ASN A 43 8.69 4.13 17.98
CA ASN A 43 10.11 4.52 17.91
C ASN A 43 10.31 5.82 17.11
N LEU A 44 9.62 5.98 15.99
CA LEU A 44 9.71 7.21 15.18
C LEU A 44 9.11 8.42 15.90
N LYS A 45 8.07 8.24 16.72
CA LYS A 45 7.54 9.31 17.58
C LYS A 45 8.60 9.83 18.56
N LYS A 46 9.51 8.96 19.02
CA LYS A 46 10.64 9.33 19.90
C LYS A 46 11.81 9.92 19.11
N ASN A 47 12.12 9.36 17.95
CA ASN A 47 13.20 9.82 17.08
C ASN A 47 12.83 9.72 15.60
N LEU A 48 12.49 10.86 14.99
CA LEU A 48 12.11 10.94 13.57
C LEU A 48 13.25 10.55 12.61
N LYS A 49 14.50 10.59 13.05
CA LYS A 49 15.67 10.24 12.22
C LYS A 49 16.06 8.77 12.33
N ASP A 50 15.30 7.96 13.08
CA ASP A 50 15.55 6.52 13.17
C ASP A 50 15.26 5.84 11.82
N LEU A 51 16.33 5.54 11.10
CA LEU A 51 16.28 4.93 9.78
C LEU A 51 15.70 3.52 9.82
N GLU A 52 16.03 2.73 10.85
CA GLU A 52 15.58 1.34 10.95
C GLU A 52 14.07 1.28 11.17
N SER A 53 13.57 2.10 12.10
CA SER A 53 12.13 2.20 12.34
C SER A 53 11.40 2.77 11.12
N PHE A 54 11.97 3.73 10.41
CA PHE A 54 11.38 4.23 9.15
C PHE A 54 11.26 3.12 8.09
N GLN A 55 12.31 2.32 7.92
CA GLN A 55 12.29 1.20 6.96
C GLN A 55 11.25 0.15 7.36
N LYS A 56 11.21 -0.26 8.63
CA LYS A 56 10.20 -1.20 9.14
C LYS A 56 8.78 -0.69 8.94
N LEU A 57 8.52 0.59 9.24
CA LEU A 57 7.21 1.19 9.04
C LEU A 57 6.80 1.20 7.56
N SER A 58 7.73 1.55 6.67
CA SER A 58 7.50 1.61 5.22
C SER A 58 7.20 0.22 4.63
N GLU A 59 7.98 -0.79 5.02
CA GLU A 59 7.79 -2.18 4.59
C GLU A 59 6.48 -2.76 5.13
N ALA A 60 6.20 -2.60 6.43
CA ALA A 60 4.95 -3.07 7.02
C ALA A 60 3.73 -2.39 6.37
N THR A 61 3.81 -1.08 6.09
CA THR A 61 2.76 -0.34 5.39
C THR A 61 2.53 -0.86 3.97
N LEU A 62 3.59 -1.17 3.22
CA LEU A 62 3.48 -1.79 1.90
C LEU A 62 2.77 -3.15 1.99
N VAL A 63 3.21 -4.02 2.91
CA VAL A 63 2.65 -5.36 3.09
C VAL A 63 1.18 -5.30 3.48
N LEU A 64 0.82 -4.48 4.47
CA LEU A 64 -0.57 -4.30 4.90
C LEU A 64 -1.43 -3.78 3.74
N THR A 65 -0.94 -2.81 2.98
CA THR A 65 -1.67 -2.25 1.83
C THR A 65 -1.91 -3.32 0.75
N VAL A 66 -0.89 -4.12 0.43
CA VAL A 66 -1.00 -5.23 -0.53
C VAL A 66 -1.99 -6.29 -0.05
N LEU A 67 -1.92 -6.66 1.23
CA LEU A 67 -2.74 -7.71 1.83
C LEU A 67 -4.23 -7.33 1.86
N ILE A 68 -4.52 -6.10 2.30
CA ILE A 68 -5.89 -5.58 2.42
C ILE A 68 -6.55 -5.43 1.04
N ASN A 69 -5.79 -4.97 0.05
CA ASN A 69 -6.34 -4.72 -1.29
C ASN A 69 -6.24 -5.93 -2.24
N ARG A 70 -5.54 -7.00 -1.83
CA ARG A 70 -5.21 -8.17 -2.66
C ARG A 70 -4.66 -7.76 -4.04
N LYS A 71 -3.78 -6.76 -4.06
CA LYS A 71 -3.17 -6.21 -5.29
C LYS A 71 -1.79 -6.80 -5.53
N LYS A 72 -1.30 -6.67 -6.76
CA LYS A 72 0.09 -7.01 -7.04
C LYS A 72 0.99 -6.00 -6.34
N VAL A 73 2.12 -6.47 -5.82
CA VAL A 73 3.09 -5.62 -5.13
C VAL A 73 3.49 -4.42 -5.99
N GLY A 74 3.69 -4.62 -7.30
CA GLY A 74 4.02 -3.54 -8.23
C GLY A 74 2.97 -2.45 -8.35
N ASP A 75 1.68 -2.77 -8.19
CA ASP A 75 0.61 -1.75 -8.27
C ASP A 75 0.70 -0.77 -7.08
N VAL A 76 1.16 -1.24 -5.92
CA VAL A 76 1.32 -0.45 -4.69
C VAL A 76 2.71 0.20 -4.62
N GLN A 77 3.76 -0.57 -4.90
CA GLN A 77 5.16 -0.13 -4.81
C GLN A 77 5.47 1.03 -5.76
N TYR A 78 4.94 1.00 -6.99
CA TYR A 78 5.17 2.05 -7.98
C TYR A 78 4.18 3.21 -7.89
N MET A 79 3.26 3.19 -6.92
CA MET A 79 2.32 4.29 -6.68
C MET A 79 3.09 5.58 -6.40
N LYS A 80 2.68 6.67 -7.04
CA LYS A 80 3.29 7.98 -6.85
C LYS A 80 2.74 8.66 -5.60
N LEU A 81 3.59 9.39 -4.89
CA LEU A 81 3.16 10.17 -3.72
C LEU A 81 2.04 11.14 -4.09
N ARG A 82 2.16 11.80 -5.24
CA ARG A 82 1.13 12.70 -5.78
C ARG A 82 -0.24 12.04 -5.92
N SER A 83 -0.30 10.73 -6.23
CA SER A 83 -1.57 10.00 -6.31
C SER A 83 -2.23 9.84 -4.94
N TYR A 84 -1.43 9.66 -3.88
CA TYR A 84 -1.93 9.61 -2.51
C TYR A 84 -2.34 10.99 -1.99
N GLU A 85 -1.59 12.02 -2.33
CA GLU A 85 -1.89 13.42 -1.95
C GLU A 85 -3.06 14.00 -2.74
N SER A 86 -3.25 13.57 -3.99
CA SER A 86 -4.42 13.93 -4.77
C SER A 86 -5.63 13.30 -4.10
N VAL A 87 -6.30 14.09 -3.28
CA VAL A 87 -7.62 13.76 -2.77
C VAL A 87 -8.53 13.75 -3.99
N VAL A 88 -8.69 12.59 -4.62
CA VAL A 88 -9.91 12.36 -5.39
C VAL A 88 -10.97 12.29 -4.31
N ASN A 89 -11.55 13.45 -3.98
CA ASN A 89 -12.81 13.54 -3.28
C ASN A 89 -13.80 12.78 -4.17
N SER A 90 -13.87 11.46 -3.98
CA SER A 90 -14.94 10.62 -4.49
C SER A 90 -16.26 10.91 -3.77
N ASN A 91 -16.26 11.91 -2.89
CA ASN A 91 -17.44 12.64 -2.44
C ASN A 91 -17.96 13.60 -3.53
N LYS A 92 -17.90 13.19 -4.81
CA LYS A 92 -18.88 13.73 -5.74
C LYS A 92 -20.22 13.23 -5.20
N GLU A 93 -21.08 14.13 -4.77
CA GLU A 93 -22.38 13.78 -4.16
C GLU A 93 -23.13 12.74 -5.03
N ASP A 94 -23.02 12.89 -6.35
CA ASP A 94 -23.55 11.95 -7.35
C ASP A 94 -23.03 10.51 -7.21
N CYS A 95 -21.75 10.32 -6.86
CA CYS A 95 -21.17 8.99 -6.66
C CYS A 95 -21.66 8.38 -5.33
N LEU A 96 -21.80 9.20 -4.28
CA LEU A 96 -22.31 8.73 -2.98
C LEU A 96 -23.78 8.35 -3.06
N ASN A 97 -24.57 9.02 -3.91
CA ASN A 97 -25.99 8.75 -4.10
C ASN A 97 -26.28 7.37 -4.70
N ILE A 98 -25.32 6.78 -5.41
CA ILE A 98 -25.43 5.44 -6.03
C ILE A 98 -25.03 4.33 -5.05
N LEU A 99 -24.29 4.66 -3.99
CA LEU A 99 -23.82 3.70 -3.00
C LEU A 99 -24.92 3.31 -2.02
N THR A 100 -24.89 2.06 -1.59
CA THR A 100 -25.67 1.58 -0.44
C THR A 100 -25.21 2.27 0.85
N ASP A 101 -26.05 2.26 1.88
CA ASP A 101 -25.69 2.92 3.15
C ASP A 101 -24.48 2.27 3.84
N ALA A 102 -24.30 0.95 3.66
CA ALA A 102 -23.11 0.24 4.11
C ALA A 102 -21.84 0.70 3.37
N GLU A 103 -21.93 0.88 2.04
CA GLU A 103 -20.81 1.37 1.23
C GLU A 103 -20.47 2.83 1.56
N LYS A 104 -21.48 3.69 1.75
CA LYS A 104 -21.27 5.07 2.22
C LYS A 104 -20.54 5.09 3.56
N GLU A 105 -20.94 4.25 4.50
CA GLU A 105 -20.24 4.16 5.79
C GLU A 105 -18.79 3.68 5.61
N LEU A 106 -18.55 2.69 4.76
CA LEU A 106 -17.19 2.24 4.43
C LEU A 106 -16.33 3.37 3.84
N THR A 107 -16.88 4.24 2.98
CA THR A 107 -16.11 5.38 2.45
C THR A 107 -15.59 6.33 3.53
N LYS A 108 -16.21 6.38 4.71
CA LYS A 108 -15.74 7.20 5.85
C LYS A 108 -14.54 6.59 6.59
N HIS A 109 -14.30 5.29 6.42
CA HIS A 109 -13.23 4.55 7.11
C HIS A 109 -12.03 4.24 6.21
N PHE A 110 -12.18 4.42 4.89
CA PHE A 110 -11.13 4.15 3.91
C PHE A 110 -10.85 5.36 3.04
N LYS A 111 -9.57 5.73 2.93
CA LYS A 111 -9.11 6.64 1.89
C LYS A 111 -8.92 5.86 0.59
N ARG A 112 -9.61 6.26 -0.47
CA ARG A 112 -9.45 5.68 -1.81
C ARG A 112 -8.44 6.47 -2.62
N VAL A 113 -7.46 5.78 -3.18
CA VAL A 113 -6.43 6.33 -4.07
C VAL A 113 -6.49 5.58 -5.40
N ILE A 114 -6.37 6.31 -6.51
CA ILE A 114 -6.33 5.71 -7.85
C ILE A 114 -4.89 5.79 -8.37
N THR A 115 -4.29 4.64 -8.66
CA THR A 115 -2.99 4.53 -9.32
C THR A 115 -3.16 3.96 -10.74
N VAL A 116 -2.08 3.94 -11.53
CA VAL A 116 -2.07 3.38 -12.89
C VAL A 116 -1.31 2.07 -12.88
N GLY A 117 -2.00 0.97 -13.18
CA GLY A 117 -1.43 -0.37 -13.26
C GLY A 117 -1.02 -0.76 -14.69
N LYS A 118 -0.72 -2.05 -14.88
CA LYS A 118 -0.32 -2.61 -16.19
C LYS A 118 -1.37 -2.32 -17.28
N GLY A 119 -0.90 -1.83 -18.43
CA GLY A 119 -1.76 -1.49 -19.58
C GLY A 119 -2.56 -0.20 -19.38
N SER A 120 -2.03 0.74 -18.59
CA SER A 120 -2.65 2.04 -18.31
C SER A 120 -4.02 1.97 -17.65
N LYS A 121 -4.33 0.85 -16.97
CA LYS A 121 -5.62 0.65 -16.30
C LYS A 121 -5.61 1.32 -14.93
N PRO A 122 -6.67 2.07 -14.55
CA PRO A 122 -6.78 2.62 -13.21
C PRO A 122 -6.97 1.49 -12.20
N VAL A 123 -6.20 1.54 -11.11
CA VAL A 123 -6.25 0.58 -10.01
C VAL A 123 -6.62 1.34 -8.73
N PRO A 124 -7.80 1.09 -8.13
CA PRO A 124 -8.14 1.65 -6.83
C PRO A 124 -7.40 0.89 -5.72
N ILE A 125 -6.85 1.65 -4.78
CA ILE A 125 -6.22 1.20 -3.54
C ILE A 125 -6.96 1.87 -2.39
N LEU A 126 -7.37 1.07 -1.41
CA LEU A 126 -8.07 1.49 -0.20
C LEU A 126 -7.10 1.47 0.97
N PHE A 127 -7.07 2.56 1.73
CA PHE A 127 -6.26 2.72 2.93
C PHE A 127 -7.18 2.85 4.14
N PRO A 128 -7.31 1.82 4.99
CA PRO A 128 -8.05 1.96 6.25
C PRO A 128 -7.36 2.98 7.17
N LYS A 129 -8.13 3.61 8.06
CA LYS A 129 -7.64 4.63 9.03
C LYS A 129 -6.31 4.26 9.71
N ARG A 130 -6.20 3.03 10.21
CA ARG A 130 -4.98 2.50 10.85
C ARG A 130 -3.74 2.59 9.94
N VAL A 131 -3.90 2.25 8.65
CA VAL A 131 -2.81 2.33 7.69
C VAL A 131 -2.52 3.78 7.31
N GLN A 132 -3.54 4.64 7.28
CA GLN A 132 -3.36 6.08 7.07
C GLN A 132 -2.51 6.70 8.18
N GLU A 133 -2.67 6.29 9.45
CA GLU A 133 -1.82 6.74 10.57
C GLU A 133 -0.32 6.45 10.31
N PHE A 134 0.01 5.25 9.83
CA PHE A 134 1.39 4.89 9.48
C PHE A 134 1.91 5.75 8.33
N VAL A 135 1.08 5.95 7.30
CA VAL A 135 1.42 6.78 6.15
C VAL A 135 1.66 8.23 6.57
N ASP A 136 0.81 8.79 7.43
CA ASP A 136 0.95 10.15 7.92
C ASP A 136 2.27 10.34 8.67
N MET A 137 2.68 9.34 9.45
CA MET A 137 4.01 9.32 10.07
C MET A 137 5.14 9.27 9.03
N MET A 138 5.03 8.42 8.00
CA MET A 138 6.02 8.37 6.93
C MET A 138 6.14 9.72 6.21
N LEU A 139 5.02 10.40 5.95
CA LEU A 139 4.98 11.73 5.34
C LEU A 139 5.58 12.79 6.26
N LEU A 140 5.35 12.70 7.57
CA LEU A 140 5.96 13.60 8.55
C LEU A 140 7.49 13.45 8.55
N VAL A 141 8.01 12.22 8.63
CA VAL A 141 9.45 11.94 8.56
C VAL A 141 10.04 12.49 7.27
N ARG A 142 9.37 12.25 6.13
CA ARG A 142 9.81 12.74 4.83
C ARG A 142 9.84 14.27 4.71
N LYS A 143 8.93 14.98 5.40
CA LYS A 143 8.89 16.46 5.40
C LYS A 143 9.94 17.08 6.34
N THR A 144 10.20 16.43 7.46
CA THR A 144 10.99 16.99 8.58
C THR A 144 12.45 16.55 8.59
N THR A 145 12.77 15.46 7.89
CA THR A 145 14.10 14.87 7.88
C THR A 145 14.65 14.74 6.46
N THR A 146 15.92 14.36 6.37
CA THR A 146 16.60 14.09 5.11
C THR A 146 16.65 12.58 4.79
N VAL A 147 16.04 11.73 5.62
CA VAL A 147 16.05 10.25 5.47
C VAL A 147 15.56 9.80 4.08
N VAL A 148 14.65 10.57 3.48
CA VAL A 148 14.15 10.35 2.12
C VAL A 148 14.49 11.56 1.25
N PRO A 149 15.15 11.39 0.10
CA PRO A 149 15.39 12.47 -0.86
C PRO A 149 14.09 13.14 -1.30
N LYS A 150 14.07 14.47 -1.39
CA LYS A 150 12.86 15.24 -1.73
C LYS A 150 12.34 14.90 -3.14
N GLU A 151 13.25 14.54 -4.02
CA GLU A 151 13.02 14.22 -5.44
C GLU A 151 12.34 12.86 -5.64
N ASN A 152 12.30 12.00 -4.62
CA ASN A 152 11.77 10.64 -4.74
C ASN A 152 10.25 10.66 -5.05
N PRO A 153 9.76 10.29 -6.24
CA PRO A 153 8.36 10.47 -6.57
C PRO A 153 7.45 9.37 -6.00
N PHE A 154 8.02 8.32 -5.39
CA PHE A 154 7.28 7.14 -4.94
C PHE A 154 6.66 7.34 -3.56
N PHE A 155 5.51 6.70 -3.37
CA PHE A 155 4.77 6.69 -2.12
C PHE A 155 5.45 5.81 -1.07
N ILE A 156 5.72 4.54 -1.42
CA ILE A 156 6.54 3.65 -0.61
C ILE A 156 8.01 3.93 -0.94
N CYS A 157 8.82 4.18 0.08
CA CYS A 157 10.24 4.46 -0.08
C CYS A 157 11.05 3.88 1.08
N LEU A 158 12.28 3.46 0.78
CA LEU A 158 13.25 3.07 1.79
C LEU A 158 14.10 4.28 2.11
N GLY A 159 14.35 4.51 3.40
CA GLY A 159 15.26 5.56 3.83
C GLY A 159 16.70 5.22 3.43
N ARG A 160 17.53 6.24 3.22
CA ARG A 160 18.98 6.10 3.04
C ARG A 160 19.71 6.88 4.13
N LYS A 161 20.85 6.36 4.58
CA LYS A 161 21.82 7.20 5.30
C LYS A 161 22.32 8.23 4.29
N LEU A 162 22.21 9.50 4.64
CA LEU A 162 22.94 10.54 3.95
C LEU A 162 24.26 10.71 4.71
N ASP A 163 25.35 10.55 3.98
CA ASP A 163 26.71 10.82 4.45
C ASP A 163 26.90 12.32 4.73
#